data_AF-A0A7R9M375-F1
#
_entry.id   AF-A0A7R9M375-F1
#
_cell.length_a   1.000
_cell.length_b   1.000
_cell.length_c   1.000
_cell.angle_alpha   90.00
_cell.angle_beta   90.00
_cell.angle_gamma   90.00
#
_symmetry.space_group_name_H-M   'P 1'
#
loop_
_entity.id
_entity.type
_entity.pdbx_description
1 polymer ?
#
loop_
_entity_poly.entity_id
_entity_poly.type
_entity_poly.pdbx_seq_one_letter_code
_entity_poly.pdbx_strand_id
1 'polypeptide(L)'
;MNGQTVSQPTIASISSYIQQHDLFQPMFTVREHLLFHALLRMDSNLSRNERIDCIQRVIEKFNLAKCAETRIGDNKQLKGISGGEMKRLSFASEVLTNPSLMFCDEPTTGLDSFMAKSIVQVLKTMASEGRTVICTIHQPSSPVFQLFDSLLLMADGRFNLAKCAETRIGDNKQLKGISGGEMKRLSFASEVLTNPSLMFCDEPTTGLDSFMAKSIVQVLKTMASEGRTVICTIH
;
A
#
# COMPACT_ATOMS: atom_id res chain seq x y z
N MET A 1 -21.50 6.80 -2.59
CA MET A 1 -20.30 7.61 -2.91
C MET A 1 -20.66 9.08 -2.77
N ASN A 2 -19.89 9.85 -1.99
CA ASN A 2 -20.15 11.27 -1.73
C ASN A 2 -21.59 11.58 -1.26
N GLY A 3 -22.13 10.77 -0.34
CA GLY A 3 -23.48 10.95 0.20
C GLY A 3 -24.62 10.45 -0.71
N GLN A 4 -24.34 9.93 -1.91
CA GLN A 4 -25.33 9.40 -2.84
C GLN A 4 -25.20 7.89 -3.04
N THR A 5 -26.32 7.21 -3.25
CA THR A 5 -26.34 5.82 -3.71
C THR A 5 -25.89 5.78 -5.17
N VAL A 6 -24.91 4.93 -5.47
CA VAL A 6 -24.38 4.74 -6.82
C VAL A 6 -24.61 3.30 -7.27
N SER A 7 -24.94 3.15 -8.55
CA SER A 7 -25.11 1.84 -9.17
C SER A 7 -23.76 1.15 -9.40
N GLN A 8 -23.77 -0.19 -9.49
CA GLN A 8 -22.56 -0.96 -9.79
C GLN A 8 -21.88 -0.55 -11.12
N PRO A 9 -22.60 -0.30 -12.23
CA PRO A 9 -21.99 0.22 -13.46
C PRO A 9 -21.29 1.57 -13.27
N THR A 10 -21.88 2.47 -12.47
CA THR A 10 -21.26 3.77 -12.16
C THR A 10 -19.95 3.58 -11.41
N ILE A 11 -19.93 2.71 -10.40
CA ILE A 11 -18.70 2.38 -9.66
C ILE A 11 -17.64 1.83 -10.61
N ALA A 12 -18.00 0.89 -11.50
CA ALA A 12 -17.07 0.32 -12.47
C ALA A 12 -16.50 1.36 -13.44
N SER A 13 -17.28 2.37 -13.83
CA SER A 13 -16.81 3.43 -14.76
C SER A 13 -15.83 4.44 -14.14
N ILE A 14 -15.87 4.61 -12.82
CA ILE A 14 -15.06 5.64 -12.11
C ILE A 14 -13.95 5.03 -11.26
N SER A 15 -13.82 3.70 -11.28
CA SER A 15 -12.82 2.97 -10.51
C SER A 15 -11.90 2.08 -11.34
N SER A 16 -10.74 1.79 -10.75
CA SER A 16 -9.78 0.79 -11.23
C SER A 16 -9.63 -0.34 -10.21
N TYR A 17 -9.25 -1.52 -10.68
CA TYR A 17 -9.00 -2.69 -9.85
C TYR A 17 -7.68 -3.35 -10.27
N ILE A 18 -6.69 -3.30 -9.38
CA ILE A 18 -5.41 -3.99 -9.54
C ILE A 18 -5.54 -5.36 -8.89
N GLN A 19 -5.44 -6.41 -9.72
CA GLN A 19 -5.47 -7.79 -9.25
C GLN A 19 -4.13 -8.20 -8.64
N GLN A 20 -4.15 -9.22 -7.76
CA GLN A 20 -2.94 -9.82 -7.23
C GLN A 20 -2.08 -10.44 -8.35
N HIS A 21 -2.73 -11.14 -9.29
CA HIS A 21 -2.11 -11.75 -10.47
C HIS A 21 -2.37 -10.90 -11.72
N ASP A 22 -1.30 -10.52 -12.42
CA ASP A 22 -1.42 -9.67 -13.59
C ASP A 22 -1.69 -10.51 -14.85
N LEU A 23 -2.67 -10.08 -15.65
CA LEU A 23 -3.04 -10.74 -16.91
C LEU A 23 -2.59 -9.87 -18.09
N PHE A 24 -1.42 -10.19 -18.65
CA PHE A 24 -0.88 -9.51 -19.81
C PHE A 24 -0.92 -10.36 -21.08
N GLN A 25 -0.97 -9.69 -22.24
CA GLN A 25 -0.72 -10.30 -23.53
C GLN A 25 0.81 -10.43 -23.74
N PRO A 26 1.40 -11.64 -23.76
CA PRO A 26 2.86 -11.81 -23.76
C PRO A 26 3.58 -11.20 -24.97
N MET A 27 2.87 -11.07 -26.11
CA MET A 27 3.44 -10.61 -27.37
C MET A 27 3.60 -9.10 -27.46
N PHE A 28 2.88 -8.33 -26.64
CA PHE A 28 2.99 -6.87 -26.66
C PHE A 28 4.27 -6.41 -25.96
N THR A 29 4.82 -5.30 -26.43
CA THR A 29 5.77 -4.53 -25.63
C THR A 29 5.07 -3.79 -24.49
N VAL A 30 5.85 -3.37 -23.49
CA VAL A 30 5.34 -2.52 -22.40
C VAL A 30 4.65 -1.26 -22.94
N ARG A 31 5.25 -0.58 -23.93
CA ARG A 31 4.66 0.60 -24.55
C ARG A 31 3.41 0.28 -25.35
N GLU A 32 3.41 -0.79 -26.13
CA GLU A 32 2.23 -1.22 -26.89
C GLU A 32 1.05 -1.53 -25.97
N HIS A 33 1.30 -2.21 -24.85
CA HIS A 33 0.28 -2.48 -23.85
C HIS A 33 -0.29 -1.19 -23.26
N LEU A 34 0.56 -0.26 -22.82
CA LEU A 34 0.11 1.03 -22.28
C LEU A 34 -0.65 1.85 -23.32
N LEU A 35 -0.20 1.86 -24.57
CA LEU A 35 -0.90 2.53 -25.67
C LEU A 35 -2.27 1.92 -25.92
N PHE A 36 -2.36 0.59 -25.98
CA PHE A 36 -3.63 -0.12 -26.12
C PHE A 36 -4.58 0.22 -24.97
N HIS A 37 -4.08 0.23 -23.73
CA HIS A 37 -4.86 0.61 -22.56
C HIS A 37 -5.32 2.08 -22.61
N ALA A 38 -4.43 2.99 -23.03
CA ALA A 38 -4.71 4.42 -23.19
C ALA A 38 -5.86 4.67 -24.17
N LEU A 39 -5.84 3.97 -25.31
CA LEU A 39 -6.82 4.14 -26.37
C LEU A 39 -8.22 3.66 -25.96
N LEU A 40 -8.30 2.65 -25.10
CA LEU A 40 -9.57 2.07 -24.67
C LEU A 40 -10.18 2.74 -23.45
N ARG A 41 -9.36 3.26 -22.52
CA ARG A 41 -9.84 3.68 -21.20
C ARG A 41 -9.65 5.16 -20.87
N MET A 42 -8.77 5.89 -21.56
CA MET A 42 -8.63 7.33 -21.32
C MET A 42 -9.71 8.13 -22.05
N ASP A 43 -10.10 9.26 -21.47
CA ASP A 43 -11.10 10.20 -22.00
C ASP A 43 -10.93 10.41 -23.51
N SER A 44 -12.02 10.20 -24.26
CA SER A 44 -12.06 10.36 -25.72
C SER A 44 -11.68 11.76 -26.20
N ASN A 45 -11.83 12.78 -25.35
CA ASN A 45 -11.48 14.16 -25.65
C ASN A 45 -9.97 14.42 -25.70
N LEU A 46 -9.16 13.52 -25.15
CA LEU A 46 -7.70 13.64 -25.19
C LEU A 46 -7.17 13.34 -26.59
N SER A 47 -6.38 14.29 -27.10
CA SER A 47 -5.65 14.16 -28.36
C SER A 47 -4.63 13.02 -28.30
N ARG A 48 -4.21 12.55 -29.47
CA ARG A 48 -3.20 11.49 -29.56
C ARG A 48 -1.89 11.87 -28.87
N ASN A 49 -1.47 13.13 -28.96
CA ASN A 49 -0.23 13.61 -28.34
C ASN A 49 -0.35 13.61 -26.82
N GLU A 50 -1.47 14.10 -26.26
CA GLU A 50 -1.69 14.08 -24.80
C GLU A 50 -1.70 12.66 -24.22
N ARG A 51 -2.24 11.68 -24.98
CA ARG A 51 -2.17 10.26 -24.59
C ARG A 51 -0.73 9.76 -24.57
N ILE A 52 0.05 10.06 -25.61
CA ILE A 52 1.47 9.66 -25.70
C ILE A 52 2.27 10.30 -24.55
N ASP A 53 2.04 11.58 -24.25
CA ASP A 53 2.70 12.27 -23.14
C ASP A 53 2.31 11.67 -21.79
N CYS A 54 1.06 11.26 -21.61
CA CYS A 54 0.63 10.55 -20.40
C CYS A 54 1.32 9.19 -20.27
N ILE A 55 1.40 8.41 -21.35
CA ILE A 55 2.10 7.12 -21.38
C ILE A 55 3.58 7.33 -21.00
N GLN A 56 4.23 8.34 -21.56
CA GLN A 56 5.65 8.61 -21.27
C GLN A 56 5.87 8.98 -19.79
N ARG A 57 5.04 9.85 -19.23
CA ARG A 57 5.09 10.19 -17.78
C ARG A 57 4.90 8.97 -16.90
N VAL A 58 3.99 8.07 -17.26
CA VAL A 58 3.74 6.83 -16.51
C VAL A 58 4.94 5.87 -16.60
N ILE A 59 5.51 5.70 -17.79
CA ILE A 59 6.73 4.89 -17.99
C ILE A 59 7.87 5.38 -17.09
N GLU A 60 8.07 6.70 -17.00
CA GLU A 60 9.08 7.31 -16.13
C GLU A 60 8.74 7.12 -14.65
N LYS A 61 7.51 7.44 -14.24
CA LYS A 61 7.03 7.31 -12.86
C LYS A 61 7.22 5.90 -12.29
N PHE A 62 7.04 4.88 -13.11
CA PHE A 62 7.19 3.48 -12.72
C PHE A 62 8.55 2.86 -13.09
N ASN A 63 9.54 3.66 -13.49
CA ASN A 63 10.88 3.19 -13.86
C ASN A 63 10.86 2.05 -14.91
N LEU A 64 10.00 2.20 -15.93
CA LEU A 64 9.82 1.24 -17.03
C LEU A 64 10.57 1.66 -18.30
N ALA A 65 11.27 2.80 -18.30
CA ALA A 65 11.92 3.35 -19.49
C ALA A 65 12.88 2.36 -20.18
N LYS A 66 13.64 1.58 -19.39
CA LYS A 66 14.60 0.59 -19.91
C LYS A 66 13.94 -0.60 -20.59
N CYS A 67 12.72 -0.96 -20.19
CA CYS A 67 11.97 -2.10 -20.71
C CYS A 67 10.76 -1.69 -21.57
N ALA A 68 10.60 -0.40 -21.88
CA ALA A 68 9.45 0.13 -22.62
C ALA A 68 9.22 -0.57 -23.97
N GLU A 69 10.31 -0.90 -24.68
CA GLU A 69 10.26 -1.59 -25.98
C GLU A 69 10.47 -3.12 -25.85
N THR A 70 10.56 -3.64 -24.62
CA THR A 70 10.71 -5.07 -24.37
C THR A 70 9.33 -5.74 -24.34
N ARG A 71 9.22 -6.93 -24.93
CA ARG A 71 8.01 -7.75 -24.84
C ARG A 71 7.73 -8.13 -23.39
N ILE A 72 6.46 -8.14 -23.02
CA ILE A 72 6.04 -8.50 -21.67
C ILE A 72 6.41 -9.96 -21.37
N GLY A 73 6.20 -10.86 -22.35
CA GLY A 73 6.50 -12.27 -22.20
C GLY A 73 5.58 -13.00 -21.22
N ASP A 74 5.92 -14.24 -20.91
CA ASP A 74 5.25 -15.07 -19.93
C ASP A 74 6.26 -15.92 -19.14
N ASN A 75 5.79 -16.54 -18.05
CA ASN A 75 6.65 -17.34 -17.18
C ASN A 75 6.94 -18.76 -17.73
N LYS A 76 6.55 -19.08 -18.98
CA LYS A 76 6.56 -20.45 -19.50
C LYS A 76 7.41 -20.61 -20.76
N GLN A 77 7.21 -19.78 -21.77
CA GLN A 77 7.74 -19.97 -23.11
C GLN A 77 8.36 -18.69 -23.70
N LEU A 78 7.86 -17.51 -23.35
CA LEU A 78 8.30 -16.24 -23.92
C LEU A 78 9.05 -15.42 -22.89
N LYS A 79 10.39 -15.39 -23.00
CA LYS A 79 11.21 -14.50 -22.19
C LYS A 79 10.80 -13.04 -22.44
N GLY A 80 10.53 -12.30 -21.37
CA GLY A 80 10.15 -10.90 -21.41
C GLY A 80 10.68 -10.12 -20.23
N ILE A 81 9.88 -9.20 -19.73
CA ILE A 81 10.22 -8.37 -18.57
C ILE A 81 10.26 -9.20 -17.28
N SER A 82 11.00 -8.72 -16.29
CA SER A 82 11.05 -9.35 -14.96
C SER A 82 9.70 -9.27 -14.23
N GLY A 83 9.49 -10.12 -13.23
CA GLY A 83 8.26 -10.07 -12.41
C GLY A 83 8.03 -8.72 -11.72
N GLY A 84 9.10 -8.05 -11.27
CA GLY A 84 9.01 -6.71 -10.69
C GLY A 84 8.64 -5.64 -11.72
N GLU A 85 9.14 -5.73 -12.95
CA GLU A 85 8.73 -4.85 -14.06
C GLU A 85 7.28 -5.11 -14.47
N MET A 86 6.87 -6.38 -14.51
CA MET A 86 5.49 -6.78 -14.77
C MET A 86 4.53 -6.21 -13.74
N LYS A 87 4.88 -6.26 -12.46
CA LYS A 87 4.06 -5.64 -11.41
C LYS A 87 3.99 -4.13 -11.59
N ARG A 88 5.13 -3.45 -11.86
CA ARG A 88 5.14 -2.00 -12.12
C ARG A 88 4.31 -1.63 -13.35
N LEU A 89 4.29 -2.46 -14.39
CA LEU A 89 3.42 -2.29 -15.55
C LEU A 89 1.93 -2.39 -15.17
N SER A 90 1.56 -3.30 -14.28
CA SER A 90 0.17 -3.44 -13.81
C SER A 90 -0.34 -2.17 -13.14
N PHE A 91 0.47 -1.59 -12.23
CA PHE A 91 0.15 -0.29 -11.64
C PHE A 91 0.14 0.83 -12.68
N ALA A 92 1.14 0.87 -13.58
CA ALA A 92 1.21 1.86 -14.64
C ALA A 92 -0.07 1.88 -15.50
N SER A 93 -0.59 0.71 -15.88
CA SER A 93 -1.79 0.57 -16.70
C SER A 93 -3.05 1.12 -16.03
N GLU A 94 -3.21 0.90 -14.72
CA GLU A 94 -4.38 1.42 -13.99
C GLU A 94 -4.27 2.92 -13.69
N VAL A 95 -3.08 3.38 -13.30
CA VAL A 95 -2.83 4.81 -12.98
C VAL A 95 -2.98 5.70 -14.21
N LEU A 96 -2.73 5.17 -15.41
CA LEU A 96 -2.90 5.86 -16.69
C LEU A 96 -4.31 6.46 -16.86
N THR A 97 -5.33 5.80 -16.33
CA THR A 97 -6.73 6.23 -16.44
C THR A 97 -7.13 7.31 -15.43
N ASN A 98 -6.22 7.67 -14.51
CA ASN A 98 -6.45 8.61 -13.42
C ASN A 98 -7.80 8.40 -12.69
N PRO A 99 -8.05 7.18 -12.18
CA PRO A 99 -9.35 6.83 -11.61
C PRO A 99 -9.61 7.59 -10.30
N SER A 100 -10.87 7.94 -10.06
CA SER A 100 -11.29 8.60 -8.82
C SER A 100 -11.23 7.67 -7.60
N LEU A 101 -11.38 6.37 -7.85
CA LEU A 101 -11.40 5.30 -6.86
C LEU A 101 -10.52 4.15 -7.35
N MET A 102 -9.59 3.68 -6.54
CA MET A 102 -8.71 2.58 -6.90
C MET A 102 -8.74 1.49 -5.84
N PHE A 103 -8.94 0.26 -6.29
CA PHE A 103 -8.85 -0.95 -5.48
C PHE A 103 -7.56 -1.69 -5.83
N CYS A 104 -6.80 -2.11 -4.82
CA CYS A 104 -5.60 -2.91 -5.03
C CYS A 104 -5.63 -4.15 -4.15
N ASP A 105 -5.59 -5.32 -4.79
CA ASP A 105 -5.57 -6.59 -4.08
C ASP A 105 -4.13 -7.06 -3.91
N GLU A 106 -3.64 -7.03 -2.67
CA GLU A 106 -2.28 -7.41 -2.29
C GLU A 106 -1.18 -6.81 -3.18
N PRO A 107 -1.10 -5.46 -3.28
CA PRO A 107 -0.24 -4.76 -4.23
C PRO A 107 1.26 -5.01 -4.02
N THR A 108 1.64 -5.47 -2.82
CA THR A 108 3.03 -5.69 -2.39
C THR A 108 3.46 -7.14 -2.43
N THR A 109 2.57 -8.08 -2.75
CA THR A 109 2.88 -9.52 -2.72
C THR A 109 3.92 -9.87 -3.78
N GLY A 110 4.95 -10.62 -3.38
CA GLY A 110 6.06 -11.02 -4.26
C GLY A 110 7.07 -9.92 -4.57
N LEU A 111 6.96 -8.75 -3.95
CA LEU A 111 7.92 -7.65 -4.09
C LEU A 111 8.92 -7.63 -2.93
N ASP A 112 10.14 -7.17 -3.20
CA ASP A 112 11.06 -6.78 -2.14
C ASP A 112 10.58 -5.50 -1.40
N SER A 113 11.18 -5.22 -0.24
CA SER A 113 10.79 -4.12 0.63
C SER A 113 10.92 -2.75 -0.03
N PHE A 114 11.89 -2.56 -0.92
CA PHE A 114 12.11 -1.29 -1.61
C PHE A 114 11.03 -1.07 -2.68
N MET A 115 10.76 -2.09 -3.50
CA MET A 115 9.70 -2.04 -4.52
C MET A 115 8.32 -1.88 -3.89
N ALA A 116 8.02 -2.64 -2.84
CA ALA A 116 6.76 -2.53 -2.10
C ALA A 116 6.54 -1.09 -1.60
N LYS A 117 7.56 -0.49 -0.98
CA LYS A 117 7.52 0.91 -0.53
C LYS A 117 7.31 1.88 -1.69
N SER A 118 8.00 1.70 -2.82
CA SER A 118 7.85 2.54 -4.00
C SER A 118 6.42 2.51 -4.55
N ILE A 119 5.81 1.33 -4.66
CA ILE A 119 4.41 1.18 -5.06
C ILE A 119 3.48 1.89 -4.09
N VAL A 120 3.60 1.64 -2.78
CA VAL A 120 2.73 2.27 -1.77
C VAL A 120 2.91 3.79 -1.75
N GLN A 121 4.12 4.30 -2.01
CA GLN A 121 4.36 5.74 -2.14
C GLN A 121 3.60 6.33 -3.33
N VAL A 122 3.53 5.63 -4.47
CA VAL A 122 2.71 6.06 -5.61
C VAL A 122 1.23 6.09 -5.26
N LEU A 123 0.73 5.06 -4.57
CA LEU A 123 -0.65 5.00 -4.07
C LEU A 123 -0.95 6.18 -3.14
N LYS A 124 -0.02 6.46 -2.22
CA LYS A 124 -0.10 7.59 -1.29
C LYS A 124 -0.15 8.93 -2.01
N THR A 125 0.70 9.12 -3.02
CA THR A 125 0.68 10.35 -3.82
C THR A 125 -0.67 10.51 -4.51
N MET A 126 -1.22 9.47 -5.12
CA MET A 126 -2.55 9.55 -5.73
C MET A 126 -3.64 9.91 -4.71
N ALA A 127 -3.59 9.30 -3.52
CA ALA A 127 -4.51 9.64 -2.44
C ALA A 127 -4.39 11.12 -2.04
N SER A 128 -3.16 11.64 -1.93
CA SER A 128 -2.90 13.05 -1.61
C SER A 128 -3.39 14.03 -2.69
N GLU A 129 -3.50 13.58 -3.94
CA GLU A 129 -4.07 14.37 -5.02
C GLU A 129 -5.62 14.29 -5.05
N GLY A 130 -6.27 13.69 -4.04
CA GLY A 130 -7.73 13.66 -3.90
C GLY A 130 -8.42 12.43 -4.50
N ARG A 131 -7.66 11.37 -4.81
CA ARG A 131 -8.24 10.07 -5.21
C ARG A 131 -8.48 9.22 -3.97
N THR A 132 -9.43 8.29 -4.04
CA THR A 132 -9.61 7.28 -2.98
C THR A 132 -8.87 6.00 -3.36
N VAL A 133 -7.95 5.54 -2.51
CA VAL A 133 -7.24 4.26 -2.71
C VAL A 133 -7.60 3.31 -1.58
N ILE A 134 -8.00 2.09 -1.92
CA ILE A 134 -8.33 1.02 -1.00
C ILE A 134 -7.46 -0.17 -1.37
N CYS A 135 -6.69 -0.72 -0.42
CA CYS A 135 -5.86 -1.87 -0.67
C CYS A 135 -5.88 -2.90 0.45
N THR A 136 -5.76 -4.17 0.10
CA THR A 136 -5.46 -5.27 1.03
C THR A 136 -3.95 -5.45 1.09
N ILE A 137 -3.35 -5.55 2.28
CA ILE A 137 -1.91 -5.81 2.41
C ILE A 137 -1.68 -6.88 3.47
N HIS A 138 -1.02 -7.96 3.06
CA HIS A 138 -0.58 -8.99 3.96
C HIS A 138 0.77 -8.59 4.58
N GLN A 139 0.80 -8.41 5.91
CA GLN A 139 2.02 -8.15 6.68
C GLN A 139 2.89 -6.99 6.13
N PRO A 140 2.40 -5.73 6.18
CA PRO A 140 3.20 -4.59 5.74
C PRO A 140 4.47 -4.46 6.58
N SER A 141 5.58 -4.11 5.94
CA SER A 141 6.77 -3.67 6.68
C SER A 141 6.49 -2.34 7.39
N SER A 142 7.21 -2.07 8.48
CA SER A 142 7.07 -0.84 9.26
C SER A 142 7.11 0.45 8.39
N PRO A 143 8.03 0.61 7.42
CA PRO A 143 8.04 1.77 6.54
C PRO A 143 6.85 1.87 5.58
N VAL A 144 6.25 0.75 5.19
CA VAL A 144 5.05 0.72 4.34
C VAL A 144 3.82 1.06 5.18
N PHE A 145 3.74 0.51 6.40
CA PHE A 145 2.65 0.75 7.33
C PHE A 145 2.44 2.24 7.64
N GLN A 146 3.53 2.97 7.83
CA GLN A 146 3.52 4.42 8.10
C GLN A 146 2.92 5.28 6.97
N LEU A 147 2.68 4.72 5.79
CA LEU A 147 2.12 5.47 4.65
C LEU A 147 0.58 5.48 4.66
N PHE A 148 -0.09 4.60 5.41
CA PHE A 148 -1.55 4.50 5.41
C PHE A 148 -2.23 5.63 6.19
N ASP A 149 -3.27 6.21 5.61
CA ASP A 149 -4.13 7.20 6.27
C ASP A 149 -5.16 6.54 7.21
N SER A 150 -5.61 5.35 6.85
CA SER A 150 -6.66 4.62 7.56
C SER A 150 -6.47 3.12 7.40
N LEU A 151 -6.84 2.38 8.43
CA LEU A 151 -6.72 0.93 8.51
C LEU A 151 -8.10 0.35 8.77
N LEU A 152 -8.53 -0.53 7.86
CA LEU A 152 -9.69 -1.38 8.06
C LEU A 152 -9.18 -2.79 8.41
N LEU A 153 -9.47 -3.24 9.62
CA LEU A 153 -9.06 -4.55 10.09
C LEU A 153 -10.26 -5.47 10.07
N MET A 154 -10.09 -6.66 9.51
CA MET A 154 -11.16 -7.64 9.37
C MET A 154 -10.76 -8.95 10.04
N ALA A 155 -11.67 -9.52 10.84
CA ALA A 155 -11.53 -10.82 11.48
C ALA A 155 -12.91 -11.49 11.60
N ASP A 156 -13.04 -12.74 11.14
CA ASP A 156 -14.28 -13.53 11.19
C ASP A 156 -15.54 -12.78 10.68
N GLY A 157 -15.39 -12.03 9.58
CA GLY A 157 -16.46 -11.23 8.99
C GLY A 157 -16.83 -9.95 9.74
N ARG A 158 -16.15 -9.65 10.86
CA ARG A 158 -16.25 -8.39 11.59
C ARG A 158 -15.16 -7.45 11.14
N PHE A 159 -15.42 -6.14 11.19
CA PHE A 159 -14.43 -5.13 10.83
C PHE A 159 -14.36 -3.99 11.84
N ASN A 160 -13.17 -3.40 11.96
CA ASN A 160 -12.91 -2.20 12.75
C ASN A 160 -12.13 -1.20 11.91
N LEU A 161 -12.58 0.05 11.88
CA LEU A 161 -11.95 1.13 11.15
C LEU A 161 -11.17 2.01 12.14
N ALA A 162 -9.87 2.09 11.95
CA ALA A 162 -9.00 3.01 12.66
C ALA A 162 -8.45 4.05 11.68
N LYS A 163 -8.39 5.31 12.11
CA LYS A 163 -7.56 6.30 11.43
C LYS A 163 -6.14 6.15 11.96
N CYS A 164 -5.15 6.12 11.08
CA CYS A 164 -3.78 6.29 11.51
C CYS A 164 -3.67 7.72 12.05
N ALA A 165 -3.53 7.87 13.37
CA ALA A 165 -3.25 9.17 13.94
C ALA A 165 -1.88 9.63 13.40
N GLU A 166 -1.79 10.90 12.99
CA GLU A 166 -0.52 11.57 12.73
C GLU A 166 0.25 11.76 14.05
N THR A 167 0.58 10.68 14.75
CA THR A 167 1.52 10.78 15.87
C THR A 167 2.92 10.78 15.27
N ARG A 168 3.34 11.95 14.78
CA ARG A 168 4.76 12.29 14.59
C ARG A 168 5.42 12.29 15.97
N ILE A 169 5.90 11.14 16.41
CA ILE A 169 6.81 11.04 17.56
C ILE A 169 8.21 10.81 16.99
N GLY A 170 9.02 11.88 16.99
CA GLY A 170 10.35 11.85 16.37
C GLY A 170 11.06 13.19 16.24
N ASP A 171 10.48 14.31 16.69
CA ASP A 171 11.30 15.49 16.98
C ASP A 171 12.19 15.17 18.19
N ASN A 172 13.37 14.67 17.84
CA ASN A 172 14.49 14.35 18.70
C ASN A 172 14.68 15.41 19.80
N LYS A 173 14.18 15.10 21.00
CA LYS A 173 14.90 15.42 22.22
C LYS A 173 15.41 14.11 22.78
N GLN A 174 16.70 13.85 22.56
CA GLN A 174 17.44 12.90 23.40
C GLN A 174 17.26 13.33 24.86
N LEU A 175 16.39 12.65 25.59
CA LEU A 175 16.38 12.69 27.05
C LEU A 175 17.63 11.95 27.50
N LYS A 176 18.72 12.69 27.77
CA LYS A 176 19.97 12.12 28.29
C LYS A 176 19.67 11.29 29.54
N GLY A 177 20.11 10.03 29.54
CA GLY A 177 20.04 9.14 30.70
C GLY A 177 18.98 8.04 30.62
N ILE A 178 18.17 7.98 29.55
CA ILE A 178 17.17 6.93 29.36
C ILE A 178 17.73 5.87 28.40
N SER A 179 17.79 4.61 28.83
CA SER A 179 18.20 3.49 27.99
C SER A 179 17.20 3.24 26.85
N GLY A 180 17.63 2.60 25.76
CA GLY A 180 16.75 2.30 24.62
C GLY A 180 15.50 1.49 25.03
N GLY A 181 15.63 0.59 26.01
CA GLY A 181 14.51 -0.18 26.56
C GLY A 181 13.56 0.65 27.43
N GLU A 182 14.01 1.75 28.05
CA GLU A 182 13.15 2.65 28.81
C GLU A 182 12.37 3.61 27.90
N MET A 183 12.99 4.11 26.81
CA MET A 183 12.28 4.89 25.81
C MET A 183 11.17 4.08 25.13
N LYS A 184 11.43 2.82 24.74
CA LYS A 184 10.39 1.94 24.19
C LYS A 184 9.24 1.73 25.16
N ARG A 185 9.53 1.57 26.46
CA ARG A 185 8.51 1.43 27.52
C ARG A 185 7.63 2.66 27.65
N LEU A 186 8.23 3.86 27.68
CA LEU A 186 7.49 5.11 27.77
C LEU A 186 6.62 5.34 26.53
N SER A 187 7.13 5.02 25.34
CA SER A 187 6.35 5.10 24.09
C SER A 187 5.16 4.15 24.12
N PHE A 188 5.40 2.87 24.45
CA PHE A 188 4.35 1.85 24.56
C PHE A 188 3.31 2.24 25.62
N ALA A 189 3.74 2.64 26.82
CA ALA A 189 2.83 3.04 27.89
C ALA A 189 2.00 4.27 27.51
N SER A 190 2.62 5.28 26.88
CA SER A 190 1.90 6.46 26.38
C SER A 190 0.82 6.08 25.39
N GLU A 191 1.12 5.13 24.49
CA GLU A 191 0.19 4.68 23.46
C GLU A 191 -0.95 3.83 24.05
N VAL A 192 -0.67 2.92 24.98
CA VAL A 192 -1.70 2.17 25.73
C VAL A 192 -2.63 3.13 26.51
N LEU A 193 -2.07 4.17 27.13
CA LEU A 193 -2.82 5.15 27.92
C LEU A 193 -3.79 5.99 27.07
N THR A 194 -3.54 6.12 25.76
CA THR A 194 -4.53 6.73 24.85
C THR A 194 -5.80 5.88 24.67
N ASN A 195 -5.79 4.68 25.25
CA ASN A 195 -6.90 3.73 25.23
C ASN A 195 -7.39 3.43 23.80
N PRO A 196 -6.49 3.06 22.87
CA PRO A 196 -6.86 2.98 21.48
C PRO A 196 -7.69 1.73 21.20
N SER A 197 -8.60 1.81 20.23
CA SER A 197 -9.34 0.66 19.69
C SER A 197 -8.48 -0.24 18.80
N LEU A 198 -7.38 0.30 18.24
CA LEU A 198 -6.35 -0.39 17.49
C LEU A 198 -4.96 0.03 17.99
N MET A 199 -4.11 -0.95 18.31
CA MET A 199 -2.70 -0.73 18.64
C MET A 199 -1.79 -1.51 17.70
N PHE A 200 -0.82 -0.84 17.07
CA PHE A 200 0.24 -1.48 16.31
C PHE A 200 1.53 -1.46 17.13
N CYS A 201 2.22 -2.59 17.18
CA CYS A 201 3.40 -2.78 17.99
C CYS A 201 4.50 -3.38 17.12
N ASP A 202 5.44 -2.53 16.70
CA ASP A 202 6.60 -2.96 15.94
C ASP A 202 7.69 -3.47 16.89
N GLU A 203 7.92 -4.77 16.91
CA GLU A 203 8.91 -5.40 17.78
C GLU A 203 8.87 -4.89 19.24
N PRO A 204 7.70 -4.94 19.90
CA PRO A 204 7.47 -4.25 21.17
C PRO A 204 8.33 -4.82 22.31
N THR A 205 8.91 -6.00 22.11
CA THR A 205 9.76 -6.71 23.08
C THR A 205 11.25 -6.68 22.74
N THR A 206 11.66 -6.15 21.58
CA THR A 206 13.08 -6.17 21.16
C THR A 206 13.94 -5.30 22.06
N GLY A 207 15.02 -5.88 22.60
CA GLY A 207 15.96 -5.21 23.50
C GLY A 207 15.48 -5.13 24.96
N LEU A 208 14.39 -5.82 25.31
CA LEU A 208 13.90 -5.93 26.69
C LEU A 208 14.32 -7.26 27.32
N ASP A 209 14.47 -7.26 28.64
CA ASP A 209 14.64 -8.52 29.38
C ASP A 209 13.35 -9.36 29.39
N SER A 210 13.52 -10.63 29.75
CA SER A 210 12.48 -11.66 29.72
C SER A 210 11.25 -11.33 30.58
N PHE A 211 11.44 -10.60 31.68
CA PHE A 211 10.34 -10.22 32.58
C PHE A 211 9.53 -9.07 31.97
N MET A 212 10.22 -8.09 31.40
CA MET A 212 9.59 -6.95 30.72
C MET A 212 8.86 -7.35 29.46
N ALA A 213 9.46 -8.22 28.64
CA ALA A 213 8.81 -8.75 27.43
C ALA A 213 7.48 -9.44 27.77
N LYS A 214 7.46 -10.27 28.83
CA LYS A 214 6.24 -10.91 29.33
C LYS A 214 5.18 -9.91 29.77
N SER A 215 5.60 -8.83 30.43
CA SER A 215 4.69 -7.78 30.91
C SER A 215 4.01 -7.04 29.75
N ILE A 216 4.77 -6.66 28.71
CA ILE A 216 4.22 -6.04 27.50
C ILE A 216 3.26 -6.98 26.78
N VAL A 217 3.66 -8.24 26.58
CA VAL A 217 2.79 -9.25 25.94
C VAL A 217 1.50 -9.45 26.74
N GLN A 218 1.56 -9.41 28.07
CA GLN A 218 0.37 -9.53 28.91
C GLN A 218 -0.59 -8.36 28.72
N VAL A 219 -0.09 -7.11 28.68
CA VAL A 219 -0.91 -5.92 28.41
C VAL A 219 -1.58 -6.02 27.04
N LEU A 220 -0.82 -6.43 26.02
CA LEU A 220 -1.33 -6.61 24.66
C LEU A 220 -2.43 -7.69 24.59
N LYS A 221 -2.25 -8.79 25.32
CA LYS A 221 -3.29 -9.84 25.45
C LYS A 221 -4.54 -9.33 26.16
N THR A 222 -4.38 -8.54 27.23
CA THR A 222 -5.52 -7.93 27.93
C THR A 222 -6.30 -7.01 26.99
N MET A 223 -5.60 -6.12 26.27
CA MET A 223 -6.21 -5.24 25.28
C MET A 223 -6.97 -6.02 24.20
N ALA A 224 -6.38 -7.11 23.69
CA ALA A 224 -7.07 -7.99 22.74
C ALA A 224 -8.33 -8.65 23.34
N SER A 225 -8.26 -9.09 24.61
CA SER A 225 -9.40 -9.70 25.30
C SER A 225 -10.55 -8.73 25.59
N GLU A 226 -10.26 -7.43 25.65
CA GLU A 226 -11.24 -6.35 25.78
C GLU A 226 -11.89 -5.98 24.42
N GLY A 227 -11.62 -6.75 23.36
CA GLY A 227 -12.17 -6.52 22.03
C GLY A 227 -11.45 -5.45 21.20
N ARG A 228 -10.26 -5.03 21.65
CA ARG A 228 -9.39 -4.13 20.87
C ARG A 228 -8.60 -4.95 19.86
N THR A 229 -8.20 -4.32 18.77
CA THR A 229 -7.33 -4.98 17.80
C THR A 229 -5.88 -4.63 18.10
N VAL A 230 -5.05 -5.64 18.32
CA VAL A 230 -3.61 -5.46 18.54
C VAL A 230 -2.87 -6.19 17.43
N ILE A 231 -2.02 -5.48 16.70
CA ILE A 231 -1.17 -6.04 15.65
C ILE A 231 0.27 -5.93 16.12
N CYS A 232 0.94 -7.08 16.27
CA CYS A 232 2.35 -7.14 16.65
C CYS A 232 3.17 -7.76 15.53
N THR A 233 4.26 -7.10 15.14
CA THR A 233 5.30 -7.72 14.31
C THR A 233 6.41 -8.20 15.22
N ILE A 234 6.84 -9.45 15.01
CA ILE A 234 7.96 -10.08 15.72
C ILE A 234 8.82 -10.73 14.63
N HIS A 235 10.10 -10.35 14.55
CA HIS A 235 11.09 -10.97 13.66
C HIS A 235 11.87 -12.08 14.38
#